data_AF-A0A1G8YP63-F1
#
_entry.id   AF-A0A1G8YP63-F1
#
_cell.length_a   1.000
_cell.length_b   1.000
_cell.length_c   1.000
_cell.angle_alpha   90.00
_cell.angle_beta   90.00
_cell.angle_gamma   90.00
#
_symmetry.space_group_name_H-M   'P 1'
#
loop_
_entity.id
_entity.type
_entity.pdbx_description
1 polymer ?
#
loop_
_entity_poly.entity_id
_entity_poly.type
_entity_poly.pdbx_seq_one_letter_code
_entity_poly.pdbx_strand_id
1 'polypeptide(L)'
;MGEMATVLVIAAIAVVLVVASLVRRARRGECLVVTRHRRIIRIASDSMTMAIPGFHEVLEWPTGPMEIAIVVRTRTGDSQDVRVLATSTVEVDPPRVGAAYIDPRAVLHTALERRVADAVRARPAVWLTDERDGLGAAITGIRIDGLAAGVVTDVVIDEVDLLLHPGRPDDD
;
A
#
# COMPACT_ATOMS: atom_id res chain seq x y z
N MET A 1 -12.59 15.18 54.95
CA MET A 1 -13.50 15.24 53.78
C MET A 1 -12.79 15.58 52.48
N GLY A 2 -11.71 16.38 52.48
CA GLY A 2 -10.98 16.76 51.25
C GLY A 2 -10.22 15.63 50.54
N GLU A 3 -9.63 14.67 51.26
CA GLU A 3 -8.84 13.58 50.66
C GLU A 3 -9.68 12.56 49.87
N MET A 4 -10.87 12.19 50.36
CA MET A 4 -11.75 11.31 49.58
C MET A 4 -12.25 11.99 48.30
N ALA A 5 -12.46 13.31 48.33
CA ALA A 5 -12.86 14.08 47.16
C ALA A 5 -11.73 14.13 46.12
N THR A 6 -10.48 14.35 46.51
CA THR A 6 -9.33 14.33 45.58
C THR A 6 -9.08 12.95 44.99
N VAL A 7 -9.19 11.88 45.79
CA VAL A 7 -9.07 10.50 45.29
C VAL A 7 -10.18 10.19 44.28
N LEU A 8 -11.42 10.59 44.54
CA LEU A 8 -12.54 10.43 43.60
C LEU A 8 -12.32 11.18 42.29
N VAL A 9 -11.81 12.43 42.36
CA VAL A 9 -11.52 13.24 41.17
C VAL A 9 -10.41 12.60 40.33
N ILE A 10 -9.32 12.13 40.96
CA ILE A 10 -8.23 11.45 40.24
C ILE A 10 -8.74 10.14 39.59
N ALA A 11 -9.52 9.35 40.33
CA ALA A 11 -10.11 8.12 39.80
C ALA A 11 -11.04 8.40 38.61
N ALA A 12 -11.88 9.44 38.70
CA ALA A 12 -12.77 9.84 37.61
C ALA A 12 -11.97 10.28 36.36
N ILE A 13 -10.91 11.08 36.54
CA ILE A 13 -10.04 11.50 35.42
C ILE A 13 -9.34 10.29 34.80
N ALA A 14 -8.82 9.38 35.61
CA ALA A 14 -8.18 8.16 35.13
C ALA A 14 -9.15 7.30 34.29
N VAL A 15 -10.39 7.12 34.76
CA VAL A 15 -11.43 6.40 34.01
C VAL A 15 -11.76 7.12 32.70
N VAL A 16 -11.91 8.44 32.71
CA VAL A 16 -12.16 9.23 31.50
C VAL A 16 -11.01 9.10 30.50
N LEU A 17 -9.76 9.17 30.95
CA LEU A 17 -8.59 8.98 30.10
C LEU A 17 -8.51 7.56 29.51
N VAL A 18 -8.83 6.54 30.32
CA VAL A 18 -8.92 5.16 29.84
C VAL A 18 -9.99 5.06 28.77
N VAL A 19 -11.22 5.51 29.04
CA VAL A 19 -12.33 5.46 28.07
C VAL A 19 -12.00 6.25 26.81
N ALA A 20 -11.39 7.43 26.93
CA ALA A 20 -10.92 8.23 25.80
C ALA A 20 -9.84 7.50 24.98
N SER A 21 -8.97 6.71 25.63
CA SER A 21 -7.96 5.90 24.93
C SER A 21 -8.56 4.70 24.19
N LEU A 22 -9.73 4.20 24.61
CA LEU A 22 -10.46 3.12 23.91
C LEU A 22 -11.14 3.60 22.63
N VAL A 23 -11.38 4.91 22.54
CA VAL A 23 -12.13 5.53 21.45
C VAL A 23 -11.15 6.02 20.41
N ARG A 24 -11.13 5.36 19.25
CA ARG A 24 -10.51 5.93 18.04
C ARG A 24 -11.60 6.43 17.11
N ARG A 25 -11.46 7.69 16.70
CA ARG A 25 -12.34 8.30 15.71
C ARG A 25 -11.63 8.23 14.36
N ALA A 26 -12.27 7.60 13.38
CA ALA A 26 -11.88 7.72 11.97
C ALA A 26 -12.01 9.19 11.57
N ARG A 27 -10.99 9.79 10.95
CA ARG A 27 -11.20 11.10 10.33
C ARG A 27 -12.06 10.90 9.08
N ARG A 28 -12.71 11.99 8.66
CA ARG A 28 -13.61 11.99 7.51
C ARG A 28 -12.83 11.58 6.25
N GLY A 29 -13.27 10.50 5.60
CA GLY A 29 -12.59 9.92 4.44
C GLY A 29 -11.65 8.74 4.73
N GLU A 30 -11.36 8.44 6.00
CA GLU A 30 -10.56 7.28 6.40
C GLU A 30 -11.46 6.07 6.69
N CYS A 31 -11.06 4.88 6.23
CA CYS A 31 -11.66 3.61 6.65
C CYS A 31 -10.79 3.00 7.75
N LEU A 32 -11.39 2.76 8.91
CA LEU A 32 -10.71 2.04 9.98
C LEU A 32 -11.11 0.57 9.96
N VAL A 33 -10.11 -0.28 10.07
CA VAL A 33 -10.25 -1.72 10.12
C VAL A 33 -9.84 -2.18 11.50
N VAL A 34 -10.77 -2.79 12.23
CA VAL A 34 -10.50 -3.39 13.52
C VAL A 34 -10.11 -4.83 13.29
N THR A 35 -8.94 -5.21 13.79
CA THR A 35 -8.44 -6.57 13.70
C THR A 35 -8.34 -7.23 15.07
N ARG A 36 -8.54 -8.55 15.08
CA ARG A 36 -8.29 -9.44 16.22
C ARG A 36 -7.58 -10.68 15.70
N HIS A 37 -6.41 -11.01 16.25
CA HIS A 37 -5.56 -12.10 15.75
C HIS A 37 -5.31 -12.02 14.22
N ARG A 38 -4.97 -10.82 13.71
CA ARG A 38 -4.78 -10.54 12.27
C ARG A 38 -5.99 -10.83 11.37
N ARG A 39 -7.20 -10.91 11.92
CA ARG A 39 -8.43 -10.99 11.12
C ARG A 39 -9.27 -9.75 11.29
N ILE A 40 -9.84 -9.28 10.19
CA ILE A 40 -10.74 -8.13 10.16
C ILE A 40 -12.05 -8.54 10.82
N ILE A 41 -12.38 -7.95 11.96
CA ILE A 41 -13.63 -8.25 12.67
C ILE A 41 -14.70 -7.18 12.40
N ARG A 42 -14.28 -5.96 12.10
CA ARG A 42 -15.17 -4.83 11.84
C ARG A 42 -14.49 -3.83 10.92
N ILE A 43 -15.30 -3.20 10.07
CA ILE A 43 -14.92 -2.08 9.22
C ILE A 43 -15.74 -0.89 9.70
N ALA A 44 -15.08 0.24 9.88
CA ALA A 44 -15.71 1.48 10.29
C ALA A 44 -15.33 2.58 9.30
N SER A 45 -16.26 2.85 8.39
CA SER A 45 -16.23 3.99 7.48
C SER A 45 -17.07 5.12 8.09
N ASP A 46 -16.44 6.28 8.32
CA ASP A 46 -17.12 7.53 8.74
C ASP A 46 -17.83 7.48 10.13
N SER A 47 -17.54 6.47 10.96
CA SER A 47 -18.15 6.28 12.28
C SER A 47 -17.12 6.06 13.40
N MET A 48 -17.42 6.59 14.58
CA MET A 48 -16.63 6.40 15.81
C MET A 48 -16.54 4.91 16.16
N THR A 49 -15.33 4.41 16.41
CA THR A 49 -15.12 2.99 16.74
C THR A 49 -14.47 2.81 18.09
N MET A 50 -15.05 1.91 18.88
CA MET A 50 -14.50 1.49 20.14
C MET A 50 -13.63 0.25 19.93
N ALA A 51 -12.38 0.32 20.37
CA ALA A 51 -11.47 -0.81 20.37
C ALA A 51 -10.95 -1.03 21.79
N ILE A 52 -10.78 -2.29 22.17
CA ILE A 52 -10.23 -2.67 23.47
C ILE A 52 -8.71 -2.83 23.29
N PRO A 53 -7.88 -1.96 23.89
CA PRO A 53 -6.43 -2.06 23.88
C PRO A 53 -5.98 -3.45 24.34
N GLY A 54 -4.99 -4.01 23.66
CA GLY A 54 -4.45 -5.35 23.95
C GLY A 54 -5.26 -6.52 23.36
N PHE A 55 -6.49 -6.29 22.88
CA PHE A 55 -7.30 -7.33 22.21
C PHE A 55 -7.65 -6.98 20.76
N HIS A 56 -7.73 -5.68 20.46
CA HIS A 56 -8.09 -5.15 19.17
C HIS A 56 -7.02 -4.19 18.67
N GLU A 57 -6.58 -4.39 17.44
CA GLU A 57 -5.75 -3.43 16.72
C GLU A 57 -6.63 -2.65 15.76
N VAL A 58 -6.49 -1.33 15.73
CA VAL A 58 -7.22 -0.46 14.79
C VAL A 58 -6.22 0.06 13.79
N LEU A 59 -6.40 -0.34 12.53
CA LEU A 59 -5.51 -0.02 11.43
C LEU A 59 -6.29 0.77 10.37
N GLU A 60 -5.59 1.64 9.65
CA GLU A 60 -6.18 2.42 8.57
C GLU A 60 -6.15 1.60 7.28
N TRP A 61 -7.24 1.67 6.51
CA TRP A 61 -7.34 1.07 5.18
C TRP A 61 -7.48 2.17 4.13
N PRO A 62 -6.70 2.11 3.03
CA PRO A 62 -6.76 3.10 1.97
C PRO A 62 -8.12 3.03 1.25
N THR A 63 -8.83 4.17 1.23
CA THR A 63 -10.13 4.36 0.58
C THR A 63 -10.05 5.16 -0.71
N GLY A 64 -8.90 5.75 -0.98
CA GLY A 64 -8.63 6.57 -2.16
C GLY A 64 -7.46 6.02 -2.98
N PRO A 65 -7.10 6.73 -4.06
CA PRO A 65 -5.94 6.38 -4.86
C PRO A 65 -4.69 6.36 -3.99
N MET A 66 -3.92 5.28 -4.10
CA MET A 66 -2.66 5.10 -3.39
C MET A 66 -1.52 5.10 -4.38
N GLU A 67 -0.57 6.01 -4.18
CA GLU A 67 0.66 6.08 -4.96
C GLU A 67 1.72 5.11 -4.41
N ILE A 68 2.27 4.31 -5.30
CA ILE A 68 3.35 3.37 -5.02
C ILE A 68 4.50 3.66 -5.99
N ALA A 69 5.60 4.14 -5.44
CA ALA A 69 6.87 4.24 -6.17
C ALA A 69 7.51 2.85 -6.26
N ILE A 70 7.96 2.50 -7.46
CA ILE A 70 8.51 1.19 -7.80
C ILE A 70 9.85 1.42 -8.49
N VAL A 71 10.86 0.67 -8.05
CA VAL A 71 12.16 0.65 -8.71
C VAL A 71 12.45 -0.78 -9.14
N VAL A 72 12.61 -0.99 -10.44
CA VAL A 72 12.93 -2.31 -10.99
C VAL A 72 14.26 -2.26 -11.70
N ARG A 73 15.13 -3.23 -11.42
CA ARG A 73 16.33 -3.52 -12.22
C ARG A 73 16.13 -4.85 -12.91
N THR A 74 16.10 -4.84 -14.23
CA THR A 74 15.87 -6.04 -15.03
C THR A 74 16.45 -5.84 -16.42
N ARG A 75 16.42 -6.91 -17.20
CA ARG A 75 16.75 -6.89 -18.61
C ARG A 75 15.49 -6.70 -19.46
N THR A 76 15.60 -5.98 -20.56
CA THR A 76 14.58 -5.81 -21.60
C THR A 76 14.51 -7.01 -22.54
N GLY A 77 13.49 -7.06 -23.41
CA GLY A 77 13.33 -8.12 -24.42
C GLY A 77 14.46 -8.18 -25.45
N ASP A 78 15.13 -7.05 -25.71
CA ASP A 78 16.33 -6.91 -26.56
C ASP A 78 17.64 -7.01 -25.76
N SER A 79 17.58 -7.60 -24.56
CA SER A 79 18.73 -7.93 -23.71
C SER A 79 19.51 -6.74 -23.14
N GLN A 80 18.93 -5.54 -23.11
CA GLN A 80 19.54 -4.39 -22.46
C GLN A 80 19.25 -4.41 -20.95
N ASP A 81 20.27 -4.21 -20.12
CA ASP A 81 20.07 -4.08 -18.68
C ASP A 81 19.58 -2.65 -18.37
N VAL A 82 18.45 -2.55 -17.70
CA VAL A 82 17.78 -1.27 -17.41
C VAL A 82 17.38 -1.16 -15.94
N ARG A 83 17.33 0.09 -15.47
CA ARG A 83 16.69 0.46 -14.21
C ARG A 83 15.52 1.38 -14.52
N VAL A 84 14.33 0.99 -14.07
CA VAL A 84 13.10 1.75 -14.27
C VAL A 84 12.61 2.25 -12.92
N LEU A 85 12.32 3.55 -12.85
CA LEU A 85 11.58 4.20 -11.78
C LEU A 85 10.21 4.56 -12.31
N ALA A 86 9.18 4.09 -11.62
CA ALA A 86 7.81 4.43 -11.96
C ALA A 86 6.99 4.62 -10.70
N THR A 87 6.05 5.54 -10.76
CA THR A 87 5.05 5.77 -9.72
C THR A 87 3.71 5.30 -10.25
N SER A 88 3.13 4.30 -9.60
CA SER A 88 1.81 3.74 -9.95
C SER A 88 0.75 4.21 -8.97
N THR A 89 -0.37 4.67 -9.50
CA THR A 89 -1.57 4.98 -8.71
C THR A 89 -2.49 3.76 -8.73
N VAL A 90 -2.88 3.28 -7.55
CA VAL A 90 -3.72 2.10 -7.39
C VAL A 90 -4.96 2.43 -6.58
N GLU A 91 -6.12 2.06 -7.09
CA GLU A 91 -7.35 1.99 -6.32
C GLU A 91 -7.44 0.62 -5.64
N VAL A 92 -7.42 0.62 -4.31
CA VAL A 92 -7.45 -0.60 -3.50
C VAL A 92 -8.90 -1.02 -3.27
N ASP A 93 -9.19 -2.31 -3.46
CA ASP A 93 -10.51 -2.84 -3.17
C ASP A 93 -10.86 -2.67 -1.67
N PRO A 94 -12.14 -2.50 -1.33
CA PRO A 94 -12.56 -2.38 0.06
C PRO A 94 -12.25 -3.66 0.85
N PRO A 95 -11.89 -3.54 2.14
CA PRO A 95 -11.59 -4.69 2.97
C PRO A 95 -12.86 -5.50 3.21
N ARG A 96 -12.71 -6.81 3.50
CA ARG A 96 -13.83 -7.70 3.81
C ARG A 96 -13.78 -8.16 5.27
N VAL A 97 -14.91 -8.10 5.95
CA VAL A 97 -15.03 -8.67 7.31
C VAL A 97 -14.78 -10.18 7.26
N GLY A 98 -14.00 -10.68 8.21
CA GLY A 98 -13.58 -12.07 8.31
C GLY A 98 -12.30 -12.40 7.55
N ALA A 99 -11.85 -11.53 6.64
CA ALA A 99 -10.59 -11.72 5.91
C ALA A 99 -9.37 -11.53 6.82
N ALA A 100 -8.24 -12.11 6.44
CA ALA A 100 -6.97 -11.80 7.06
C ALA A 100 -6.59 -10.35 6.75
N TYR A 101 -6.18 -9.60 7.78
CA TYR A 101 -5.60 -8.29 7.59
C TYR A 101 -4.15 -8.46 7.13
N ILE A 102 -3.84 -7.84 5.98
CA ILE A 102 -2.49 -7.69 5.47
C ILE A 102 -2.39 -6.24 5.00
N ASP A 103 -1.22 -5.63 5.20
CA ASP A 103 -0.94 -4.28 4.73
C ASP A 103 -1.05 -4.24 3.18
N PRO A 104 -2.05 -3.54 2.62
CA PRO A 104 -2.25 -3.50 1.19
C PRO A 104 -1.08 -2.84 0.47
N ARG A 105 -0.38 -1.88 1.10
CA ARG A 105 0.76 -1.20 0.49
C ARG A 105 1.92 -2.15 0.23
N ALA A 106 2.26 -2.97 1.22
CA ALA A 106 3.35 -3.94 1.10
C ALA A 106 3.06 -4.99 0.01
N VAL A 107 1.84 -5.53 -0.02
CA VAL A 107 1.43 -6.53 -1.01
C VAL A 107 1.41 -5.95 -2.42
N LEU A 108 0.78 -4.78 -2.59
CA LEU A 108 0.68 -4.12 -3.88
C LEU A 108 2.05 -3.70 -4.41
N HIS A 109 2.96 -3.21 -3.56
CA HIS A 109 4.33 -2.90 -3.96
C HIS A 109 5.03 -4.13 -4.55
N THR A 110 5.04 -5.27 -3.85
CA THR A 110 5.67 -6.50 -4.36
C THR A 110 5.00 -7.02 -5.64
N ALA A 111 3.67 -6.93 -5.73
CA ALA A 111 2.93 -7.38 -6.91
C ALA A 111 3.23 -6.50 -8.13
N LEU A 112 3.24 -5.18 -7.94
CA LEU A 112 3.56 -4.21 -8.97
C LEU A 112 5.01 -4.31 -9.43
N GLU A 113 5.96 -4.46 -8.51
CA GLU A 113 7.38 -4.64 -8.84
C GLU A 113 7.58 -5.81 -9.80
N ARG A 114 6.93 -6.95 -9.53
CA ARG A 114 6.95 -8.11 -10.43
C ARG A 114 6.30 -7.80 -11.76
N ARG A 115 5.14 -7.14 -11.76
CA ARG A 115 4.38 -6.83 -12.98
C ARG A 115 5.13 -5.87 -13.89
N VAL A 116 5.74 -4.82 -13.32
CA VAL A 116 6.63 -3.90 -14.01
C VAL A 116 7.82 -4.66 -14.58
N ALA A 117 8.49 -5.50 -13.78
CA ALA A 117 9.64 -6.28 -14.26
C ALA A 117 9.29 -7.19 -15.45
N ASP A 118 8.15 -7.88 -15.38
CA ASP A 118 7.68 -8.72 -16.49
C ASP A 118 7.33 -7.89 -17.72
N ALA A 119 6.69 -6.73 -17.55
CA ALA A 119 6.34 -5.83 -18.64
C ALA A 119 7.57 -5.23 -19.33
N VAL A 120 8.63 -4.93 -18.57
CA VAL A 120 9.93 -4.49 -19.09
C VAL A 120 10.62 -5.62 -19.85
N ARG A 121 10.67 -6.84 -19.31
CA ARG A 121 11.28 -8.00 -20.00
C ARG A 121 10.58 -8.35 -21.31
N ALA A 122 9.29 -8.07 -21.43
CA ALA A 122 8.52 -8.35 -22.63
C ALA A 122 8.74 -7.32 -23.75
N ARG A 123 9.45 -6.21 -23.51
CA ARG A 123 9.58 -5.08 -24.43
C ARG A 123 11.04 -4.73 -24.74
N PRO A 124 11.36 -4.33 -25.98
CA PRO A 124 12.63 -3.68 -26.29
C PRO A 124 12.82 -2.37 -25.52
N ALA A 125 14.07 -1.99 -25.23
CA ALA A 125 14.38 -0.77 -24.48
C ALA A 125 13.79 0.50 -25.12
N VAL A 126 13.85 0.59 -26.46
CA VAL A 126 13.36 1.75 -27.21
C VAL A 126 11.84 1.96 -27.11
N TRP A 127 11.08 0.93 -26.72
CA TRP A 127 9.62 1.02 -26.59
C TRP A 127 9.16 1.29 -25.16
N LEU A 128 10.05 1.25 -24.15
CA LEU A 128 9.64 1.41 -22.76
C LEU A 128 8.97 2.75 -22.48
N THR A 129 9.41 3.81 -23.15
CA THR A 129 8.91 5.18 -22.97
C THR A 129 7.89 5.60 -24.05
N ASP A 130 7.43 4.67 -24.89
CA ASP A 130 6.42 4.98 -25.91
C ASP A 130 5.06 5.30 -25.24
N GLU A 131 4.40 6.37 -25.67
CA GLU A 131 3.14 6.83 -25.07
C GLU A 131 1.96 5.87 -25.32
N ARG A 132 1.97 5.15 -26.44
CA ARG A 132 0.83 4.31 -26.87
C ARG A 132 1.00 2.85 -26.49
N ASP A 133 2.20 2.32 -26.67
CA ASP A 133 2.49 0.89 -26.50
C ASP A 133 3.60 0.59 -25.47
N GLY A 134 4.09 1.63 -24.80
CA GLY A 134 5.17 1.54 -23.82
C GLY A 134 4.74 1.01 -22.46
N LEU A 135 5.61 1.19 -21.48
CA LEU A 135 5.46 0.57 -20.17
C LEU A 135 4.24 1.09 -19.40
N GLY A 136 3.93 2.39 -19.51
CA GLY A 136 2.75 2.99 -18.89
C GLY A 136 1.46 2.34 -19.40
N ALA A 137 1.28 2.33 -20.72
CA ALA A 137 0.12 1.70 -21.37
C ALA A 137 -0.01 0.19 -21.06
N ALA A 138 1.12 -0.49 -20.85
CA ALA A 138 1.14 -1.91 -20.51
C ALA A 138 0.59 -2.23 -19.12
N ILE A 139 0.73 -1.29 -18.18
CA ILE A 139 0.46 -1.52 -16.75
C ILE A 139 -0.84 -0.86 -16.31
N THR A 140 -1.18 0.29 -16.90
CA THR A 140 -2.43 0.99 -16.62
C THR A 140 -3.63 0.09 -16.91
N GLY A 141 -4.59 0.05 -15.98
CA GLY A 141 -5.78 -0.79 -16.05
C GLY A 141 -5.56 -2.25 -15.63
N ILE A 142 -4.33 -2.67 -15.29
CA ILE A 142 -4.11 -4.02 -14.76
C ILE A 142 -4.80 -4.16 -13.41
N ARG A 143 -5.56 -5.24 -13.28
CA ARG A 143 -6.05 -5.72 -11.99
C ARG A 143 -5.00 -6.58 -11.30
N ILE A 144 -4.71 -6.23 -10.06
CA ILE A 144 -3.89 -7.04 -9.16
C ILE A 144 -4.84 -7.84 -8.29
N ASP A 145 -4.80 -9.15 -8.45
CA ASP A 145 -5.58 -10.08 -7.63
C ASP A 145 -4.74 -10.60 -6.46
N GLY A 146 -5.41 -10.99 -5.37
CA GLY A 146 -4.77 -11.62 -4.22
C GLY A 146 -5.26 -11.07 -2.89
N LEU A 147 -4.34 -11.07 -1.91
CA LEU A 147 -4.62 -10.72 -0.51
C LEU A 147 -4.92 -9.22 -0.32
N ALA A 148 -4.36 -8.38 -1.18
CA ALA A 148 -4.75 -6.99 -1.37
C ALA A 148 -5.02 -6.81 -2.86
N ALA A 149 -6.31 -6.80 -3.22
CA ALA A 149 -6.73 -6.61 -4.59
C ALA A 149 -6.87 -5.11 -4.90
N GLY A 150 -6.60 -4.75 -6.15
CA GLY A 150 -6.75 -3.37 -6.60
C GLY A 150 -6.56 -3.26 -8.10
N VAL A 151 -6.82 -2.07 -8.62
CA VAL A 151 -6.65 -1.76 -10.04
C VAL A 151 -5.66 -0.61 -10.16
N VAL A 152 -4.68 -0.78 -11.05
CA VAL A 152 -3.76 0.31 -11.40
C VAL A 152 -4.52 1.30 -12.27
N THR A 153 -4.72 2.52 -11.79
CA THR A 153 -5.48 3.55 -12.50
C THR A 153 -4.60 4.49 -13.30
N ASP A 154 -3.34 4.67 -12.87
CA ASP A 154 -2.37 5.51 -13.56
C ASP A 154 -0.95 5.03 -13.30
N VAL A 155 -0.04 5.32 -14.24
CA VAL A 155 1.38 4.99 -14.15
C VAL A 155 2.19 6.12 -14.77
N VAL A 156 3.04 6.74 -13.94
CA VAL A 156 4.03 7.72 -14.36
C VAL A 156 5.39 7.03 -14.42
N ILE A 157 6.06 7.07 -15.56
CA ILE A 157 7.45 6.63 -15.70
C ILE A 157 8.32 7.83 -15.35
N ASP A 158 8.99 7.76 -14.20
CA ASP A 158 9.82 8.85 -13.70
C ASP A 158 11.19 8.85 -14.40
N GLU A 159 11.80 7.67 -14.56
CA GLU A 159 13.15 7.51 -15.11
C GLU A 159 13.36 6.11 -15.71
N VAL A 160 14.10 6.03 -16.82
CA VAL A 160 14.57 4.78 -17.41
C VAL A 160 16.07 4.91 -17.70
N ASP A 161 16.90 4.24 -16.91
CA ASP A 161 18.34 4.20 -17.07
C ASP A 161 18.76 2.95 -17.84
N LEU A 162 19.56 3.11 -18.89
CA LEU A 162 20.31 2.02 -19.50
C LEU A 162 21.60 1.78 -18.69
N LEU A 163 21.72 0.59 -18.13
CA LEU A 163 22.88 0.19 -17.35
C LEU A 163 23.98 -0.30 -18.29
N LEU A 164 24.81 0.64 -18.73
CA LEU A 164 26.01 0.33 -19.48
C LEU A 164 26.96 -0.47 -18.58
N HIS A 165 27.15 -1.74 -18.93
CA HIS A 165 28.26 -2.50 -18.37
C HIS A 165 29.55 -1.92 -18.99
N PRO A 166 30.54 -1.50 -18.19
CA PRO A 166 31.85 -1.16 -18.75
C PRO A 166 32.33 -2.38 -19.52
N GLY A 167 32.64 -2.18 -20.80
CA GLY A 167 32.83 -3.23 -21.79
C GLY A 167 33.58 -4.43 -21.22
N ARG A 168 32.91 -5.59 -21.20
CA ARG A 168 33.65 -6.85 -21.19
C ARG A 168 34.39 -6.85 -22.53
N PRO A 169 35.73 -6.94 -22.56
CA PRO A 169 36.41 -7.20 -23.83
C PRO A 169 35.76 -8.45 -24.42
N ASP A 170 35.36 -8.36 -25.69
CA ASP A 170 34.97 -9.54 -26.45
C ASP A 170 36.14 -10.51 -26.36
N ASP A 171 35.94 -11.63 -25.65
CA ASP A 171 36.85 -12.76 -25.76
C ASP A 171 36.59 -13.35 -27.15
N ASP A 172 37.55 -13.15 -28.05
CA ASP A 172 37.62 -13.61 -29.45
C ASP A 172 36.94 -14.96 -29.75
#